data_AF-A0AA96Y632-F1
#
_entry.id   AF-A0AA96Y632-F1
#
_cell.length_a   1.000
_cell.length_b   1.000
_cell.length_c   1.000
_cell.angle_alpha   90.00
_cell.angle_beta   90.00
_cell.angle_gamma   90.00
#
_symmetry.space_group_name_H-M   'P 1'
#
loop_
_entity.id
_entity.type
_entity.pdbx_description
1 polymer ?
#
loop_
_entity_poly.entity_id
_entity_poly.type
_entity_poly.pdbx_seq_one_letter_code
_entity_poly.pdbx_strand_id
1 'polypeptide(L)' 'MFGLGWPEVAIIAVVAILIFGPKKIPELGGALGKTLRGFKEGMNEVDEEGDRELEE' A
#
# COMPACT_ATOMS: atom_id res chain seq x y z
N MET A 1 9.02 24.53 15.60
CA MET A 1 7.76 25.26 15.92
C MET A 1 6.53 24.77 15.14
N PHE A 2 6.59 23.65 14.39
CA PHE A 2 5.38 22.94 13.93
C PHE A 2 5.78 21.48 13.74
N GLY A 3 5.72 20.70 14.81
CA GLY A 3 5.74 19.25 14.68
C GLY A 3 4.31 18.84 14.39
N LEU A 4 4.05 18.24 13.23
CA LEU A 4 2.79 17.53 12.98
C LEU A 4 2.72 16.40 14.01
N GLY A 5 1.97 16.62 15.08
CA GLY A 5 1.71 15.61 16.07
C GLY A 5 0.67 14.62 15.56
N TRP A 6 0.56 13.50 16.27
CA TRP A 6 -0.52 12.54 16.08
C TRP A 6 -1.92 13.19 16.11
N PRO A 7 -2.22 14.21 16.96
CA PRO A 7 -3.52 14.88 16.96
C PRO A 7 -3.83 15.60 15.64
N GLU A 8 -2.88 16.34 15.07
CA GLU A 8 -3.06 17.10 13.83
C GLU A 8 -3.28 16.16 12.64
N VAL A 9 -2.53 15.05 12.58
CA VAL A 9 -2.72 14.02 11.56
C VAL A 9 -4.11 13.39 11.67
N ALA A 10 -4.60 13.14 12.90
CA ALA A 10 -5.94 12.59 13.11
C ALA A 10 -7.04 13.54 12.60
N ILE A 11 -6.91 14.85 12.82
CA ILE A 11 -7.87 15.85 12.31
C ILE A 11 -7.89 15.84 10.78
N ILE A 12 -6.72 15.83 10.14
CA ILE A 12 -6.63 15.77 8.68
C ILE A 12 -7.26 14.49 8.15
N ALA A 13 -7.01 13.35 8.81
CA ALA A 13 -7.61 12.07 8.44
C ALA A 13 -9.14 12.09 8.56
N VAL A 14 -9.70 12.71 9.60
CA VAL A 14 -11.15 12.87 9.75
C VAL A 14 -11.74 13.71 8.61
N VAL A 15 -11.11 14.84 8.27
CA VAL A 15 -11.57 15.68 7.14
C VAL A 15 -11.49 14.91 5.82
N ALA A 16 -10.40 14.18 5.58
CA ALA A 16 -10.25 13.34 4.40
C ALA A 16 -11.35 12.25 4.34
N ILE A 17 -11.67 11.62 5.46
CA ILE A 17 -12.75 10.63 5.55
C ILE A 17 -14.12 11.26 5.29
N LEU A 18 -14.36 12.51 5.69
CA LEU A 18 -15.62 13.21 5.37
C LEU A 18 -15.76 13.49 3.88
N ILE A 19 -14.66 13.83 3.19
CA ILE A 19 -14.65 14.11 1.75
C ILE A 19 -14.78 12.82 0.93
N PHE A 20 -13.94 11.82 1.23
CA PHE A 20 -13.88 10.58 0.44
C PHE A 20 -14.87 9.50 0.92
N GLY A 21 -15.36 9.60 2.16
CA GLY A 21 -16.18 8.61 2.82
C GLY A 21 -15.37 7.49 3.47
N PRO A 22 -15.79 6.96 4.65
CA PRO A 22 -15.05 5.93 5.38
C PRO A 22 -14.98 4.60 4.63
N LYS A 23 -15.88 4.35 3.67
CA LYS A 23 -15.89 3.13 2.85
C LYS A 23 -14.84 3.15 1.74
N LYS A 24 -14.39 4.33 1.28
CA LYS A 24 -13.44 4.42 0.16
C LYS A 24 -12.01 4.16 0.57
N ILE A 25 -11.63 4.44 1.80
CA ILE A 25 -10.30 4.10 2.34
C ILE A 25 -10.01 2.58 2.29
N PRO A 26 -10.86 1.68 2.83
CA PRO A 26 -10.63 0.25 2.74
C PRO A 26 -10.82 -0.30 1.33
N GLU A 27 -11.70 0.29 0.52
CA GLU A 27 -11.88 -0.07 -0.90
C GLU A 27 -10.58 0.19 -1.70
N LEU A 28 -9.99 1.37 -1.56
CA LEU A 28 -8.71 1.73 -2.16
C LEU A 28 -7.56 0.90 -1.59
N GLY A 29 -7.50 0.72 -0.28
CA GLY A 29 -6.48 -0.12 0.37
C GLY A 29 -6.54 -1.57 -0.09
N GLY A 30 -7.74 -2.13 -0.25
CA GLY A 30 -7.94 -3.48 -0.78
C GLY A 30 -7.51 -3.62 -2.24
N ALA A 31 -7.80 -2.62 -3.08
CA ALA A 31 -7.36 -2.61 -4.47
C ALA A 31 -5.82 -2.50 -4.57
N LEU A 32 -5.22 -1.53 -3.89
CA LEU A 32 -3.77 -1.34 -3.84
C LEU A 32 -3.05 -2.55 -3.24
N GLY A 33 -3.62 -3.16 -2.19
CA GLY A 33 -3.06 -4.36 -1.57
C GLY A 33 -3.03 -5.56 -2.51
N LYS A 34 -4.08 -5.75 -3.33
CA LYS A 34 -4.09 -6.78 -4.37
C LYS A 34 -3.03 -6.51 -5.45
N THR A 35 -2.91 -5.25 -5.90
CA THR A 35 -1.87 -4.86 -6.87
C THR A 35 -0.46 -5.09 -6.32
N LEU A 36 -0.18 -4.64 -5.10
CA LEU A 36 1.11 -4.84 -4.44
C LEU A 36 1.42 -6.32 -4.20
N ARG A 37 0.42 -7.12 -3.86
CA ARG A 37 0.58 -8.57 -3.70
C ARG A 37 0.95 -9.25 -5.02
N GLY A 38 0.22 -8.96 -6.10
CA GLY A 38 0.53 -9.50 -7.42
C GLY A 38 1.90 -9.03 -7.93
N PHE A 39 2.27 -7.78 -7.65
CA PHE A 39 3.60 -7.27 -7.97
C PHE A 39 4.70 -8.02 -7.20
N LYS A 40 4.50 -8.27 -5.90
CA LYS A 40 5.44 -9.05 -5.08
C LYS A 40 5.55 -10.50 -5.56
N GLU A 41 4.44 -11.15 -5.88
CA GLU A 41 4.43 -12.54 -6.38
C GLU A 41 5.20 -12.64 -7.71
N GLY A 42 4.94 -11.73 -8.66
CA GLY A 42 5.69 -11.72 -9.94
C GLY A 42 7.17 -11.38 -9.79
N MET A 43 7.55 -10.53 -8.84
CA MET A 43 8.97 -10.27 -8.56
C MET A 43 9.69 -11.50 -8.00
N ASN A 44 9.04 -12.26 -7.12
CA ASN A 44 9.61 -13.49 -6.56
C ASN A 44 9.77 -14.57 -7.64
N GLU A 45 8.80 -14.70 -8.55
CA GLU A 45 8.86 -15.69 -9.64
C GLU A 45 10.03 -15.39 -10.60
N VAL A 46 10.28 -14.12 -10.92
CA VAL A 46 11.44 -13.68 -11.71
C VAL A 46 12.77 -13.96 -11.00
N ASP A 47 12.84 -13.76 -9.69
CA ASP A 47 14.04 -14.05 -8.88
C ASP A 47 14.33 -15.56 -8.86
N GLU A 48 13.30 -16.39 -8.64
CA GLU A 48 13.41 -17.85 -8.65
C GLU A 48 13.72 -18.44 -10.04
N GLU A 49 13.28 -17.80 -11.13
CA GLU A 49 13.65 -18.18 -12.50
C GLU A 49 15.10 -17.78 -12.82
N GLY A 50 15.51 -16.57 -12.42
CA GLY A 50 16.88 -16.09 -12.60
C GLY A 50 17.92 -16.93 -11.87
N ASP A 51 17.64 -17.36 -10.64
CA ASP A 51 18.54 -18.24 -9.88
C ASP A 51 18.64 -19.65 -10.51
N ARG A 52 17.57 -20.16 -11.12
CA ARG A 52 17.55 -21.47 -11.79
C ARG A 52 18.35 -21.48 -13.11
N GLU A 53 18.33 -20.38 -13.88
CA GLU A 53 19.15 -20.25 -15.09
C GLU A 53 20.66 -20.11 -14.81
N LEU A 54 21.05 -19.72 -13.59
CA LEU A 54 22.46 -19.57 -13.20
C LEU A 54 23.08 -20.85 -12.62
N GLU A 55 22.25 -21.81 -12.17
CA GLU A 55 22.69 -23.10 -11.62
C GLU A 55 22.77 -24.23 -12.67
N GLU A 56 22.20 -24.07 -13.88
CA GLU A 56 22.36 -24.97 -15.04
C GLU A 56 23.55 -24.59 -15.94
#